data_AF-A0A1J1JLD7-F1
#
_entry.id   AF-A0A1J1JLD7-F1
#
_cell.length_a   1.000
_cell.length_b   1.000
_cell.length_c   1.000
_cell.angle_alpha   90.00
_cell.angle_beta   90.00
_cell.angle_gamma   90.00
#
_symmetry.space_group_name_H-M   'P 1'
#
loop_
_entity.id
_entity.type
_entity.pdbx_description
1 polymer ?
#
loop_
_entity_poly.entity_id
_entity_poly.type
_entity_poly.pdbx_seq_one_letter_code
_entity_poly.pdbx_strand_id
1 'polypeptide(L)' 'MKISDDSRIRFYLLNGNIVIAEERFTIINLKNYYQQEYQKSRGDREIFINLCLYIWANNYQDWKVATFDIE' A
#
# COMPACT_ATOMS: atom_id res chain seq x y z
N MET A 1 -12.02 1.61 10.33
CA MET A 1 -11.99 2.73 9.38
C MET A 1 -12.54 2.22 8.04
N LYS A 2 -13.43 2.92 7.35
CA LYS A 2 -14.03 2.39 6.11
C LYS A 2 -13.23 2.88 4.90
N ILE A 3 -12.42 2.01 4.31
CA ILE A 3 -11.73 2.28 3.04
C ILE A 3 -12.79 2.33 1.92
N SER A 4 -12.88 3.45 1.21
CA SER A 4 -13.71 3.61 0.01
C SER A 4 -12.84 3.64 -1.24
N ASP A 5 -13.44 3.55 -2.42
CA ASP A 5 -12.69 3.63 -3.69
C ASP A 5 -12.11 5.04 -3.94
N ASP A 6 -12.63 6.05 -3.25
CA ASP A 6 -12.13 7.43 -3.26
C ASP A 6 -11.03 7.69 -2.20
N SER A 7 -10.75 6.70 -1.34
CA SER A 7 -9.70 6.83 -0.32
C SER A 7 -8.34 7.06 -0.96
N ARG A 8 -7.60 8.00 -0.39
CA ARG A 8 -6.18 8.22 -0.66
C ARG A 8 -5.36 7.46 0.37
N ILE A 9 -4.39 6.73 -0.12
CA ILE A 9 -3.52 5.90 0.69
C ILE A 9 -2.11 6.42 0.55
N ARG A 10 -1.40 6.54 1.66
CA ARG A 10 0.02 6.80 1.62
C ARG A 10 0.75 5.59 2.16
N PHE A 11 1.68 5.07 1.35
CA PHE A 11 2.60 4.01 1.73
C PHE A 11 3.87 4.63 2.27
N TYR A 12 4.45 3.98 3.28
CA TYR A 12 5.70 4.41 3.89
C TYR A 12 6.59 3.22 4.19
N LEU A 13 7.88 3.42 3.96
CA LEU A 13 8.95 2.57 4.45
C LEU A 13 9.72 3.28 5.54
N LEU A 14 9.93 2.58 6.65
CA LEU A 14 10.67 3.08 7.79
C LEU A 14 11.91 2.23 8.05
N ASN A 15 12.99 2.87 8.47
CA ASN A 15 14.12 2.24 9.16
C ASN A 15 14.37 3.00 10.47
N GLY A 16 13.93 2.42 11.58
CA GLY A 16 13.78 3.14 12.83
C GLY A 16 12.74 4.27 12.69
N ASN A 17 13.14 5.49 13.03
CA ASN A 17 12.28 6.68 12.98
C ASN A 17 12.44 7.48 11.67
N ILE A 18 13.16 6.94 10.68
CA ILE A 18 13.44 7.62 9.42
C ILE A 18 12.52 7.06 8.34
N VAL A 19 11.81 7.95 7.64
CA VAL A 19 11.08 7.61 6.42
C VAL A 19 12.08 7.50 5.28
N ILE A 20 12.21 6.29 4.72
CA ILE A 20 13.12 6.02 3.59
C ILE A 20 12.43 6.31 2.26
N ALA A 21 11.16 5.92 2.16
CA ALA A 21 10.35 6.12 0.98
C ALA A 21 8.91 6.37 1.40
N GLU A 22 8.24 7.25 0.67
CA GLU A 22 6.79 7.41 0.75
C GLU A 22 6.22 7.55 -0.66
N GLU A 23 5.00 7.05 -0.86
CA GLU A 23 4.27 7.23 -2.10
C GLU A 23 2.77 7.29 -1.84
N ARG A 24 2.07 8.12 -2.61
CA ARG A 24 0.62 8.31 -2.48
C ARG A 24 -0.11 7.66 -3.64
N PHE A 25 -1.16 6.94 -3.31
CA PHE A 25 -2.01 6.25 -4.26
C PHE A 25 -3.48 6.57 -4.00
N THR A 26 -4.30 6.48 -5.04
CA THR A 26 -5.74 6.24 -4.87
C THR A 26 -6.00 4.73 -4.94
N ILE A 27 -7.12 4.27 -4.37
CA ILE A 27 -7.54 2.86 -4.54
C ILE A 27 -7.66 2.48 -6.03
N ILE A 28 -8.13 3.41 -6.87
CA ILE A 28 -8.21 3.20 -8.32
C ILE A 28 -6.82 2.97 -8.93
N ASN A 29 -5.82 3.78 -8.56
CA ASN A 29 -4.45 3.61 -9.03
C ASN A 29 -3.89 2.24 -8.61
N LEU A 30 -4.08 1.86 -7.35
CA LEU A 30 -3.64 0.53 -6.87
C LEU A 30 -4.31 -0.60 -7.66
N LYS A 31 -5.62 -0.52 -7.92
CA LYS A 31 -6.34 -1.55 -8.71
C LYS A 31 -5.78 -1.67 -10.12
N ASN A 32 -5.36 -0.56 -10.73
CA ASN A 32 -4.79 -0.56 -12.07
C ASN A 32 -3.38 -1.16 -12.09
N TYR A 33 -2.54 -0.87 -11.10
CA TYR A 33 -1.16 -1.37 -11.02
C TYR A 33 -1.06 -2.81 -10.52
N TYR A 34 -1.93 -3.21 -9.57
CA TYR A 34 -1.85 -4.48 -8.83
C TYR A 34 -3.10 -5.34 -9.06
N GLN A 35 -3.42 -5.59 -10.33
CA GLN A 35 -4.65 -6.31 -10.72
C GLN A 35 -4.71 -7.74 -10.15
N GLN A 36 -3.57 -8.42 -10.05
CA GLN A 36 -3.50 -9.77 -9.49
C GLN A 36 -3.80 -9.76 -7.98
N GLU A 37 -3.30 -8.76 -7.27
CA GLU A 37 -3.49 -8.59 -5.82
C GLU A 37 -4.94 -8.24 -5.51
N TYR A 38 -5.58 -7.45 -6.39
CA TYR A 38 -7.01 -7.18 -6.27
C TYR A 38 -7.82 -8.47 -6.37
N GLN A 39 -7.50 -9.37 -7.30
CA GLN A 39 -8.16 -10.68 -7.38
C GLN A 39 -7.88 -11.56 -6.17
N LYS A 40 -6.61 -11.63 -5.71
CA LYS A 40 -6.20 -12.40 -4.52
C LYS A 40 -6.90 -11.92 -3.25
N SER A 41 -7.19 -10.62 -3.15
CA SER A 41 -7.87 -10.01 -2.00
C SER A 41 -9.34 -10.43 -1.84
N ARG A 42 -9.96 -11.01 -2.88
CA ARG A 42 -11.38 -11.40 -2.87
C ARG A 42 -12.34 -10.27 -2.48
N GLY A 43 -11.98 -9.03 -2.81
CA GLY A 43 -12.79 -7.84 -2.51
C GLY A 43 -12.55 -7.25 -1.12
N ASP A 44 -11.70 -7.87 -0.29
CA ASP A 44 -11.26 -7.28 0.97
C ASP A 44 -10.22 -6.19 0.70
N ARG A 45 -10.60 -4.95 1.04
CA ARG A 45 -9.77 -3.78 0.75
C ARG A 45 -8.50 -3.73 1.62
N GLU A 46 -8.58 -4.15 2.87
CA GLU A 46 -7.42 -4.12 3.75
C GLU A 46 -6.39 -5.17 3.34
N ILE A 47 -6.85 -6.37 2.98
CA ILE A 47 -5.99 -7.40 2.39
C ILE A 47 -5.38 -6.89 1.07
N PHE A 48 -6.19 -6.28 0.20
CA PHE A 48 -5.71 -5.73 -1.07
C PHE A 48 -4.58 -4.71 -0.86
N ILE A 49 -4.77 -3.75 0.03
CA ILE A 49 -3.78 -2.70 0.31
C ILE A 49 -2.49 -3.31 0.88
N ASN A 50 -2.59 -4.26 1.81
CA ASN A 50 -1.42 -4.93 2.37
C ASN A 50 -0.63 -5.72 1.32
N LEU A 51 -1.32 -6.39 0.38
CA LEU A 51 -0.66 -7.06 -0.74
C LEU A 51 0.08 -6.07 -1.65
N CYS A 52 -0.55 -4.93 -1.97
CA CYS A 52 0.06 -3.87 -2.76
C CYS A 52 1.29 -3.29 -2.05
N LEU A 53 1.16 -2.98 -0.75
CA LEU A 53 2.24 -2.45 0.09
C LEU A 53 3.43 -3.39 0.10
N TYR A 54 3.20 -4.70 0.24
CA TYR A 54 4.26 -5.70 0.23
C TYR A 54 5.03 -5.71 -1.10
N ILE A 55 4.32 -5.68 -2.24
CA ILE A 55 4.98 -5.66 -3.56
C ILE A 55 5.73 -4.35 -3.77
N TRP A 56 5.11 -3.21 -3.44
CA TRP A 56 5.73 -1.90 -3.54
C TRP A 56 7.01 -1.82 -2.70
N ALA A 57 6.96 -2.26 -1.43
CA ALA A 57 8.09 -2.26 -0.51
C ALA A 57 9.28 -3.07 -1.02
N ASN A 58 9.03 -4.21 -1.68
CA ASN A 58 10.07 -5.08 -2.23
C ASN A 58 10.86 -4.46 -3.40
N ASN A 59 10.46 -3.29 -3.91
CA ASN A 59 11.26 -2.53 -4.88
C ASN A 59 12.35 -1.66 -4.21
N TYR A 60 12.36 -1.57 -2.88
CA TYR A 60 13.31 -0.76 -2.12
C TYR A 60 14.22 -1.65 -1.27
N GLN A 61 15.44 -1.18 -1.02
CA GLN A 61 16.40 -1.82 -0.12
C GLN A 61 16.36 -1.16 1.27
N ASP A 62 16.90 -1.85 2.28
CA ASP A 62 17.19 -1.34 3.62
C ASP A 62 16.01 -0.85 4.49
N TRP A 63 14.77 -1.10 4.09
CA TRP A 63 13.61 -0.87 4.95
C TRP A 63 13.46 -1.95 6.03
N LYS A 64 12.85 -1.59 7.16
CA LYS A 64 12.55 -2.49 8.28
C LYS A 64 11.07 -2.66 8.52
N VAL A 65 10.30 -1.60 8.32
CA VAL A 65 8.85 -1.61 8.46
C VAL A 65 8.22 -1.00 7.21
N ALA A 66 7.21 -1.68 6.66
CA ALA A 66 6.32 -1.14 5.65
C ALA A 66 4.96 -0.90 6.32
N THR A 67 4.38 0.28 6.13
CA THR A 67 3.06 0.61 6.69
C THR A 67 2.32 1.56 5.75
N PHE A 68 1.03 1.78 6.05
CA PHE A 68 0.21 2.72 5.32
C PHE A 68 -0.74 3.45 6.26
N ASP A 69 -1.14 4.66 5.87
CA ASP A 69 -2.29 5.35 6.42
C ASP A 69 -3.26 5.72 5.28
N ILE A 70 -4.47 6.07 5.69
CA ILE A 70 -5.49 6.60 4.79
C ILE A 70 -5.66 8.07 5.15
N GLU A 71 -5.53 8.94 4.16
CA GLU A 71 -5.69 10.38 4.29
C GLU A 71 -7.18 10.79 4.37
#